data_AF-A0A9P3EM20-F1
#
_entry.id   AF-A0A9P3EM20-F1
#
_cell.length_a   1.000
_cell.length_b   1.000
_cell.length_c   1.000
_cell.angle_alpha   90.00
_cell.angle_beta   90.00
_cell.angle_gamma   90.00
#
_symmetry.space_group_name_H-M   'P 1'
#
loop_
_entity.id
_entity.type
_entity.pdbx_description
1 polymer ?
#
loop_
_entity_poly.entity_id
_entity_poly.type
_entity_poly.pdbx_seq_one_letter_code
_entity_poly.pdbx_strand_id
1 'polypeptide(L)'
;MPKIYDRAFGYGSFMKIAETVVLLSRGAFAQSAEWKAIRDKIHAAIAQAEWPVGSGSFTIHPESGKKSGQGNGVVPIKAKPMKVLKDDGWALEFPWEVATKTGVTGKSRKGTRPGDIDAAKQFDQGLVVVEWETGNISSSHRAINKMALGLVAKKCIAGVLVVPNMKLAQYLTDRIGNIEEIRPYIPLWENLSVAEGVLELVVIEQDGESTDSPKIPKGKDGRAAEGMLAALIQKS
;
A
#
# COMPACT_ATOMS: atom_id res chain seq x y z
N MET A 1 10.14 -16.91 -19.31
CA MET A 1 8.76 -17.30 -19.69
C MET A 1 7.79 -16.48 -18.86
N PRO A 2 6.89 -15.69 -19.44
CA PRO A 2 5.89 -14.96 -18.66
C PRO A 2 4.83 -15.96 -18.16
N LYS A 3 4.58 -15.97 -16.84
CA LYS A 3 3.48 -16.73 -16.26
C LYS A 3 2.16 -16.05 -16.64
N ILE A 4 1.32 -16.80 -17.33
CA ILE A 4 -0.08 -16.48 -17.62
C ILE A 4 -0.82 -16.53 -16.28
N TYR A 5 -1.51 -15.44 -15.92
CA TYR A 5 -2.47 -15.46 -14.82
C TYR A 5 -3.83 -15.85 -15.38
N ASP A 6 -4.33 -17.00 -14.93
CA ASP A 6 -5.69 -17.45 -15.14
C ASP A 6 -6.67 -16.43 -14.54
N ARG A 7 -7.45 -15.76 -15.40
CA ARG A 7 -8.63 -15.02 -14.98
C ARG A 7 -9.80 -16.00 -14.89
N ALA A 8 -10.07 -16.49 -13.70
CA ALA A 8 -11.33 -17.13 -13.38
C ALA A 8 -11.92 -16.46 -12.14
N PHE A 9 -12.82 -15.49 -12.33
CA PHE A 9 -14.03 -15.23 -11.52
C PHE A 9 -14.84 -14.13 -12.24
N GLY A 10 -16.13 -14.42 -12.51
CA GLY A 10 -17.04 -13.54 -13.23
C GLY A 10 -17.66 -12.45 -12.35
N TYR A 11 -17.98 -11.33 -13.00
CA TYR A 11 -18.73 -10.14 -12.57
C TYR A 11 -18.11 -9.24 -11.48
N GLY A 12 -17.53 -8.13 -11.95
CA GLY A 12 -16.92 -7.02 -11.19
C GLY A 12 -15.50 -6.76 -11.70
N SER A 13 -15.22 -5.62 -12.36
CA SER A 13 -13.84 -5.27 -12.69
C SER A 13 -13.20 -4.66 -11.45
N PHE A 14 -12.41 -5.43 -10.72
CA PHE A 14 -11.70 -5.00 -9.52
C PHE A 14 -10.40 -4.25 -9.86
N MET A 15 -9.98 -3.28 -9.03
CA MET A 15 -8.72 -2.54 -9.18
C MET A 15 -7.60 -3.46 -9.67
N LYS A 16 -6.96 -3.07 -10.78
CA LYS A 16 -5.94 -3.92 -11.40
C LYS A 16 -4.67 -3.89 -10.57
N ILE A 17 -4.12 -5.07 -10.29
CA ILE A 17 -2.71 -5.22 -9.93
C ILE A 17 -1.94 -5.34 -11.25
N ALA A 18 -1.32 -4.25 -11.67
CA ALA A 18 -0.59 -4.16 -12.95
C ALA A 18 0.69 -4.98 -12.93
N GLU A 19 1.38 -4.99 -11.78
CA GLU A 19 2.59 -5.77 -11.56
C GLU A 19 2.85 -5.96 -10.06
N THR A 20 3.69 -6.95 -9.76
CA THR A 20 4.37 -7.07 -8.49
C THR A 20 5.86 -6.84 -8.73
N VAL A 21 6.50 -6.04 -7.89
CA VAL A 21 7.96 -5.90 -7.83
C VAL A 21 8.46 -6.45 -6.50
N VAL A 22 9.13 -7.61 -6.54
CA VAL A 22 9.75 -8.21 -5.36
C VAL A 22 11.11 -7.55 -5.13
N LEU A 23 11.25 -6.76 -4.07
CA LEU A 23 12.51 -6.13 -3.68
C LEU A 23 13.40 -7.09 -2.90
N LEU A 24 12.81 -7.96 -2.08
CA LEU A 24 13.54 -8.96 -1.30
C LEU A 24 12.65 -10.19 -1.12
N SER A 25 13.21 -11.38 -1.34
CA SER A 25 12.56 -12.66 -1.07
C SER A 25 13.62 -13.67 -0.66
N ARG A 26 13.70 -13.97 0.64
CA ARG A 26 14.78 -14.78 1.22
C ARG A 26 14.27 -15.71 2.31
N GLY A 27 14.96 -16.83 2.49
CA GLY A 27 14.68 -17.82 3.54
C GLY A 27 13.48 -18.72 3.25
N ALA A 28 13.16 -19.59 4.20
CA ALA A 28 12.13 -20.61 4.05
C ALA A 28 10.72 -20.01 3.98
N PHE A 29 10.43 -18.99 4.81
CA PHE A 29 9.14 -18.31 4.78
C PHE A 29 8.78 -17.77 3.39
N ALA A 30 9.72 -17.13 2.69
CA ALA A 30 9.46 -16.53 1.39
C ALA A 30 9.07 -17.54 0.29
N GLN A 31 9.42 -18.82 0.47
CA GLN A 31 9.09 -19.92 -0.46
C GLN A 31 7.93 -20.80 0.06
N SER A 32 7.37 -20.47 1.20
CA SER A 32 6.36 -21.27 1.89
C SER A 32 4.97 -21.13 1.24
N ALA A 33 4.15 -22.17 1.40
CA ALA A 33 2.75 -22.13 0.98
C ALA A 33 1.95 -21.10 1.81
N GLU A 34 2.36 -20.91 3.06
CA GLU A 34 1.80 -19.94 4.00
C GLU A 34 2.00 -18.51 3.50
N TRP A 35 3.21 -18.12 3.10
CA TRP A 35 3.44 -16.80 2.50
C TRP A 35 2.61 -16.62 1.24
N LYS A 36 2.55 -17.63 0.36
CA LYS A 36 1.72 -17.56 -0.84
C LYS A 36 0.25 -17.28 -0.48
N ALA A 37 -0.31 -18.01 0.49
CA ALA A 37 -1.69 -17.81 0.92
C ALA A 37 -1.94 -16.43 1.54
N ILE A 38 -1.01 -15.93 2.36
CA ILE A 38 -1.09 -14.57 2.94
C ILE A 38 -1.03 -13.51 1.85
N ARG A 39 -0.09 -13.64 0.92
CA ARG A 39 0.08 -12.75 -0.22
C ARG A 39 -1.15 -12.71 -1.12
N ASP A 40 -1.72 -13.88 -1.44
CA ASP A 40 -2.94 -13.97 -2.25
C ASP A 40 -4.12 -13.27 -1.57
N LYS A 41 -4.26 -13.38 -0.24
CA LYS A 41 -5.27 -12.63 0.52
C LYS A 41 -5.07 -11.12 0.47
N ILE A 42 -3.82 -10.65 0.63
CA ILE A 42 -3.49 -9.22 0.52
C ILE A 42 -3.86 -8.71 -0.88
N HIS A 43 -3.50 -9.46 -1.92
CA HIS A 43 -3.80 -9.11 -3.32
C HIS A 43 -5.31 -9.07 -3.58
N ALA A 44 -6.06 -10.06 -3.06
CA ALA A 44 -7.51 -10.09 -3.17
C ALA A 44 -8.16 -8.89 -2.45
N ALA A 45 -7.62 -8.46 -1.30
CA ALA A 45 -8.09 -7.25 -0.61
C ALA A 45 -7.78 -5.98 -1.42
N ILE A 46 -6.57 -5.84 -1.96
CA ILE A 46 -6.16 -4.70 -2.81
C ILE A 46 -7.09 -4.53 -4.01
N ALA A 47 -7.41 -5.64 -4.69
CA ALA A 47 -8.27 -5.62 -5.86
C ALA A 47 -9.68 -5.07 -5.55
N GLN A 48 -10.16 -5.22 -4.32
CA GLN A 48 -11.47 -4.71 -3.93
C GLN A 48 -11.55 -3.17 -3.81
N ALA A 49 -10.48 -2.43 -4.06
CA ALA A 49 -10.59 -0.98 -4.20
C ALA A 49 -11.58 -0.62 -5.31
N GLU A 50 -12.45 0.34 -5.02
CA GLU A 50 -13.52 0.74 -5.93
C GLU A 50 -13.73 2.26 -5.88
N TRP A 51 -14.16 2.80 -7.00
CA TRP A 51 -14.62 4.15 -7.14
C TRP A 51 -15.52 4.27 -8.39
N PRO A 52 -16.76 4.78 -8.28
CA PRO A 52 -17.45 5.18 -7.06
C PRO A 52 -17.71 4.05 -6.07
N VAL A 53 -17.99 4.38 -4.81
CA VAL A 53 -18.34 3.36 -3.80
C VAL A 53 -19.59 2.60 -4.25
N GLY A 54 -19.55 1.28 -4.17
CA GLY A 54 -20.61 0.37 -4.61
C GLY A 54 -20.63 0.05 -6.11
N SER A 55 -19.70 0.58 -6.92
CA SER A 55 -19.64 0.25 -8.35
C SER A 55 -19.09 -1.15 -8.64
N GLY A 56 -18.32 -1.72 -7.70
CA GLY A 56 -17.54 -2.94 -7.94
C GLY A 56 -16.37 -2.74 -8.92
N SER A 57 -16.00 -1.48 -9.22
CA SER A 57 -14.86 -1.13 -10.05
C SER A 57 -14.16 0.16 -9.67
N PHE A 58 -12.88 0.30 -9.99
CA PHE A 58 -12.15 1.55 -9.82
C PHE A 58 -12.07 2.32 -11.14
N THR A 59 -13.07 3.15 -11.41
CA THR A 59 -13.13 4.03 -12.59
C THR A 59 -12.75 5.45 -12.20
N ILE A 60 -11.62 5.95 -12.71
CA ILE A 60 -11.10 7.27 -12.35
C ILE A 60 -11.63 8.36 -13.29
N HIS A 61 -11.87 9.56 -12.75
CA HIS A 61 -12.12 10.75 -13.56
C HIS A 61 -10.79 11.25 -14.18
N PRO A 62 -10.63 11.29 -15.52
CA PRO A 62 -9.34 11.50 -16.17
C PRO A 62 -8.93 12.98 -16.23
N GLU A 63 -8.87 13.65 -15.07
CA GLU A 63 -8.35 15.01 -14.94
C GLU A 63 -6.97 15.00 -14.30
N SER A 64 -6.01 15.67 -14.94
CA SER A 64 -4.63 15.78 -14.43
C SER A 64 -4.59 16.41 -13.05
N GLY A 65 -3.90 15.78 -12.10
CA GLY A 65 -3.79 16.32 -10.74
C GLY A 65 -2.64 17.31 -10.51
N LYS A 66 -1.89 17.67 -11.56
CA LYS A 66 -0.72 18.56 -11.51
C LYS A 66 -1.06 20.01 -11.13
N LYS A 67 -2.30 20.45 -11.36
CA LYS A 67 -2.73 21.82 -11.03
C LYS A 67 -3.50 21.84 -9.73
N SER A 68 -3.35 22.93 -8.97
CA SER A 68 -4.14 23.16 -7.75
C SER A 68 -5.64 23.09 -8.06
N GLY A 69 -6.39 22.34 -7.24
CA GLY A 69 -7.83 22.11 -7.42
C GLY A 69 -8.21 21.06 -8.48
N GLN A 70 -7.27 20.58 -9.31
CA GLN A 70 -7.52 19.57 -10.34
C GLN A 70 -7.15 18.16 -9.89
N GLY A 71 -7.65 17.15 -10.59
CA GLY A 71 -7.43 15.73 -10.32
C GLY A 71 -8.15 15.23 -9.08
N ASN A 72 -7.73 14.05 -8.63
CA ASN A 72 -8.45 13.23 -7.68
C ASN A 72 -7.73 13.17 -6.34
N GLY A 73 -8.50 13.04 -5.25
CA GLY A 73 -7.99 12.54 -3.98
C GLY A 73 -7.61 11.06 -4.06
N VAL A 74 -7.24 10.49 -2.91
CA VAL A 74 -6.59 9.16 -2.82
C VAL A 74 -7.29 8.19 -1.88
N VAL A 75 -8.18 8.68 -1.01
CA VAL A 75 -8.76 7.87 0.09
C VAL A 75 -9.43 6.58 -0.39
N PRO A 76 -10.24 6.57 -1.47
CA PRO A 76 -10.90 5.35 -1.94
C PRO A 76 -9.94 4.24 -2.36
N ILE A 77 -8.69 4.57 -2.71
CA ILE A 77 -7.66 3.59 -3.11
C ILE A 77 -7.38 2.59 -1.98
N LYS A 78 -7.48 3.01 -0.71
CA LYS A 78 -7.19 2.15 0.44
C LYS A 78 -8.40 1.82 1.31
N ALA A 79 -9.53 2.52 1.17
CA ALA A 79 -10.67 2.39 2.06
C ALA A 79 -11.27 0.97 2.13
N LYS A 80 -11.77 0.45 1.00
CA LYS A 80 -12.34 -0.91 0.96
C LYS A 80 -11.31 -2.01 1.22
N PRO A 81 -10.09 -1.96 0.65
CA PRO A 81 -9.03 -2.91 1.02
C PRO A 81 -8.72 -2.95 2.51
N MET A 82 -8.61 -1.80 3.18
CA MET A 82 -8.37 -1.73 4.63
C MET A 82 -9.53 -2.32 5.42
N LYS A 83 -10.78 -2.12 4.98
CA LYS A 83 -11.94 -2.77 5.60
C LYS A 83 -11.85 -4.28 5.49
N VAL A 84 -11.57 -4.80 4.28
CA VAL A 84 -11.42 -6.25 4.03
C VAL A 84 -10.33 -6.85 4.90
N LEU A 85 -9.17 -6.18 5.01
CA LEU A 85 -8.10 -6.62 5.90
C LEU A 85 -8.53 -6.58 7.37
N LYS A 86 -9.20 -5.51 7.82
CA LYS A 86 -9.72 -5.41 9.19
C LYS A 86 -10.68 -6.55 9.52
N ASP A 87 -11.60 -6.87 8.60
CA ASP A 87 -12.57 -7.97 8.77
C ASP A 87 -11.88 -9.35 8.77
N ASP A 88 -10.77 -9.53 8.04
CA ASP A 88 -9.89 -10.72 8.14
C ASP A 88 -9.05 -10.72 9.44
N GLY A 89 -9.16 -9.70 10.30
CA GLY A 89 -8.49 -9.64 11.60
C GLY A 89 -7.12 -8.95 11.59
N TRP A 90 -6.85 -8.11 10.58
CA TRP A 90 -5.68 -7.23 10.59
C TRP A 90 -5.92 -6.03 11.52
N ALA A 91 -4.89 -5.63 12.26
CA ALA A 91 -4.89 -4.40 13.02
C ALA A 91 -4.54 -3.23 12.09
N LEU A 92 -5.39 -2.20 12.06
CA LEU A 92 -5.14 -0.97 11.30
C LEU A 92 -4.41 0.07 12.17
N GLU A 93 -3.64 0.97 11.55
CA GLU A 93 -2.82 1.99 12.24
C GLU A 93 -1.96 1.35 13.35
N PHE A 94 -1.28 0.27 13.00
CA PHE A 94 -0.54 -0.56 13.93
C PHE A 94 0.70 0.18 14.46
N PRO A 95 0.84 0.37 15.79
CA PRO A 95 1.97 1.07 16.38
C PRO A 95 3.32 0.44 15.99
N TRP A 96 4.20 1.23 15.38
CA TRP A 96 5.44 0.70 14.79
C TRP A 96 6.70 0.98 15.60
N GLU A 97 7.01 0.06 16.53
CA GLU A 97 8.16 0.16 17.42
C GLU A 97 9.43 -0.49 16.84
N VAL A 98 9.92 0.04 15.72
CA VAL A 98 11.12 -0.49 15.05
C VAL A 98 12.40 0.31 15.35
N ALA A 99 12.26 1.54 15.87
CA ALA A 99 13.40 2.42 16.13
C ALA A 99 14.23 1.90 17.32
N THR A 100 15.40 1.33 17.05
CA THR A 100 16.28 0.71 18.07
C THR A 100 17.28 1.69 18.68
N LYS A 101 17.56 2.83 18.03
CA LYS A 101 18.37 3.92 18.59
C LYS A 101 17.46 5.08 18.97
N THR A 102 17.08 5.16 20.25
CA THR A 102 16.50 6.40 20.79
C THR A 102 17.52 7.51 20.61
N GLY A 103 17.11 8.67 20.10
CA GLY A 103 18.01 9.84 20.01
C GLY A 103 18.71 10.11 21.34
N VAL A 104 19.87 10.77 21.28
CA VAL A 104 20.87 11.06 22.35
C VAL A 104 20.30 11.56 23.69
N THR A 105 19.03 11.91 23.75
CA THR A 105 18.31 12.28 24.97
C THR A 105 17.17 11.28 25.16
N GLY A 106 17.20 10.42 26.18
CA GLY A 106 16.28 9.28 26.44
C GLY A 106 14.77 9.57 26.58
N LYS A 107 14.23 10.61 25.93
CA LYS A 107 12.81 10.85 25.70
C LYS A 107 12.52 10.68 24.21
N SER A 108 11.67 9.71 23.88
CA SER A 108 11.07 9.61 22.55
C SER A 108 10.27 10.89 22.28
N ARG A 109 10.77 11.75 21.38
CA ARG A 109 10.02 12.92 20.92
C ARG A 109 9.17 12.52 19.71
N LYS A 110 8.03 13.17 19.52
CA LYS A 110 7.25 13.04 18.27
C LYS A 110 8.18 13.33 17.09
N GLY A 111 8.32 12.39 16.15
CA GLY A 111 9.25 12.47 15.02
C GLY A 111 10.58 11.75 15.18
N THR A 112 10.89 11.14 16.34
CA THR A 112 12.11 10.33 16.51
C THR A 112 11.92 8.85 16.18
N ARG A 113 10.72 8.46 15.73
CA ARG A 113 10.36 7.09 15.35
C ARG A 113 9.59 7.12 14.03
N PRO A 114 9.68 6.08 13.20
CA PRO A 114 8.75 5.93 12.09
C PRO A 114 7.31 5.96 12.60
N GLY A 115 6.39 6.49 11.79
CA GLY A 115 4.95 6.45 12.11
C GLY A 115 4.39 5.02 12.05
N ASP A 116 3.12 4.89 12.41
CA ASP A 116 2.39 3.62 12.44
C ASP A 116 2.31 2.97 11.06
N ILE A 117 2.07 1.66 11.03
CA ILE A 117 1.87 0.87 9.81
C ILE A 117 0.37 0.88 9.49
N ASP A 118 0.00 1.11 8.23
CA ASP A 118 -1.41 1.12 7.80
C ASP A 118 -2.18 -0.15 8.21
N ALA A 119 -1.62 -1.36 7.98
CA ALA A 119 -2.19 -2.62 8.46
C ALA A 119 -1.12 -3.67 8.84
N ALA A 120 -1.35 -4.40 9.93
CA ALA A 120 -0.46 -5.48 10.36
C ALA A 120 -1.24 -6.68 10.92
N LYS A 121 -0.68 -7.89 10.74
CA LYS A 121 -1.24 -9.12 11.31
C LYS A 121 -0.14 -10.09 11.71
N GLN A 122 -0.26 -10.64 12.92
CA GLN A 122 0.64 -11.65 13.44
C GLN A 122 0.25 -13.02 12.88
N PHE A 123 1.23 -13.72 12.30
CA PHE A 123 1.14 -15.14 11.92
C PHE A 123 2.18 -15.94 12.71
N ASP A 124 2.12 -17.27 12.66
CA ASP A 124 3.05 -18.14 13.40
C ASP A 124 4.51 -17.89 13.01
N GLN A 125 4.77 -17.56 11.75
CA GLN A 125 6.11 -17.29 11.21
C GLN A 125 6.60 -15.88 11.53
N GLY A 126 5.70 -14.96 11.88
CA GLY A 126 6.04 -13.57 12.19
C GLY A 126 4.98 -12.55 11.80
N LEU A 127 5.28 -11.29 12.09
CA LEU A 127 4.41 -10.17 11.77
C LEU A 127 4.50 -9.83 10.28
N VAL A 128 3.36 -9.70 9.61
CA VAL A 128 3.27 -9.21 8.22
C VAL A 128 2.68 -7.81 8.25
N VAL A 129 3.26 -6.89 7.49
CA VAL A 129 2.85 -5.49 7.42
C VAL A 129 2.51 -5.06 6.00
N VAL A 130 1.51 -4.18 5.86
CA VAL A 130 1.05 -3.61 4.60
C VAL A 130 0.95 -2.08 4.76
N GLU A 131 1.45 -1.36 3.76
CA GLU A 131 1.40 0.10 3.65
C GLU A 131 0.75 0.49 2.31
N TRP A 132 0.04 1.62 2.28
CA TRP A 132 -0.52 2.21 1.07
C TRP A 132 0.11 3.55 0.76
N GLU A 133 0.74 3.67 -0.41
CA GLU A 133 1.19 4.96 -0.88
C GLU A 133 0.00 5.80 -1.34
N THR A 134 -0.32 6.79 -0.52
CA THR A 134 -1.36 7.79 -0.79
C THR A 134 -0.83 9.21 -0.59
N GLY A 135 0.49 9.35 -0.38
CA GLY A 135 1.17 10.62 -0.14
C GLY A 135 2.20 10.94 -1.22
N ASN A 136 3.06 11.91 -0.89
CA ASN A 136 4.15 12.32 -1.77
C ASN A 136 5.18 11.20 -1.95
N ILE A 137 5.90 11.17 -3.09
CA ILE A 137 6.98 10.19 -3.36
C ILE A 137 7.99 10.01 -2.20
N SER A 138 8.33 11.07 -1.48
CA SER A 138 9.21 10.99 -0.30
C SER A 138 8.62 10.13 0.85
N SER A 139 7.29 10.05 0.95
CA SER A 139 6.59 9.15 1.85
C SER A 139 6.79 7.68 1.46
N SER A 140 6.90 7.37 0.16
CA SER A 140 7.14 6.01 -0.33
C SER A 140 8.48 5.49 0.14
N HIS A 141 9.53 6.30 -0.01
CA HIS A 141 10.84 5.96 0.53
C HIS A 141 10.79 5.71 2.03
N ARG A 142 10.06 6.53 2.78
CA ARG A 142 9.89 6.35 4.23
C ARG A 142 9.14 5.06 4.56
N ALA A 143 8.08 4.73 3.82
CA ALA A 143 7.30 3.49 4.01
C ALA A 143 8.15 2.25 3.73
N ILE A 144 8.87 2.22 2.59
CA ILE A 144 9.75 1.10 2.26
C ILE A 144 10.86 0.97 3.30
N ASN A 145 11.51 2.07 3.69
CA ASN A 145 12.57 2.04 4.71
C ASN A 145 12.06 1.61 6.09
N LYS A 146 10.83 1.99 6.46
CA LYS A 146 10.19 1.58 7.70
C LYS A 146 10.02 0.05 7.76
N MET A 147 9.54 -0.55 6.68
CA MET A 147 9.36 -2.01 6.57
C MET A 147 10.70 -2.74 6.45
N ALA A 148 11.63 -2.22 5.64
CA ALA A 148 12.99 -2.76 5.50
C ALA A 148 13.73 -2.78 6.84
N LEU A 149 13.62 -1.71 7.64
CA LEU A 149 14.16 -1.68 8.99
C LEU A 149 13.49 -2.73 9.90
N GLY A 150 12.20 -3.00 9.70
CA GLY A 150 11.47 -4.08 10.35
C GLY A 150 12.08 -5.45 10.08
N LEU A 151 12.40 -5.74 8.81
CA LEU A 151 13.07 -6.99 8.41
C LEU A 151 14.47 -7.10 9.03
N VAL A 152 15.28 -6.03 8.94
CA VAL A 152 16.63 -5.99 9.52
C VAL A 152 16.60 -6.19 11.04
N ALA A 153 15.65 -5.57 11.73
CA ALA A 153 15.48 -5.67 13.17
C ALA A 153 14.70 -6.94 13.61
N LYS A 154 14.31 -7.80 12.68
CA LYS A 154 13.49 -9.00 12.91
C LYS A 154 12.17 -8.70 13.64
N LYS A 155 11.57 -7.54 13.34
CA LYS A 155 10.26 -7.10 13.87
C LYS A 155 9.09 -7.48 12.96
N CYS A 156 9.34 -7.70 11.68
CA CYS A 156 8.41 -8.33 10.76
C CYS A 156 9.14 -9.37 9.89
N ILE A 157 8.35 -10.24 9.26
CA ILE A 157 8.81 -11.27 8.33
C ILE A 157 8.43 -10.93 6.88
N ALA A 158 7.42 -10.07 6.68
CA ALA A 158 7.12 -9.51 5.37
C ALA A 158 6.59 -8.07 5.43
N GLY A 159 6.92 -7.28 4.41
CA GLY A 159 6.36 -5.96 4.16
C GLY A 159 5.86 -5.82 2.72
N VAL A 160 4.67 -5.26 2.54
CA VAL A 160 4.05 -5.00 1.24
C VAL A 160 3.68 -3.53 1.12
N LEU A 161 4.20 -2.81 0.13
CA LEU A 161 3.76 -1.46 -0.21
C LEU A 161 2.86 -1.49 -1.45
N VAL A 162 1.64 -0.97 -1.32
CA VAL A 162 0.76 -0.75 -2.47
C VAL A 162 1.03 0.64 -3.04
N VAL A 163 1.30 0.74 -4.34
CA VAL A 163 1.71 1.98 -5.00
C VAL A 163 1.08 2.10 -6.39
N PRO A 164 0.62 3.29 -6.84
CA PRO A 164 0.12 3.43 -8.20
C PRO A 164 1.25 3.41 -9.24
N ASN A 165 0.93 3.04 -10.47
CA ASN A 165 1.76 3.39 -11.62
C ASN A 165 1.43 4.78 -12.18
N MET A 166 2.21 5.26 -13.14
CA MET A 166 1.97 6.58 -13.74
C MET A 166 0.67 6.71 -14.51
N LYS A 167 0.05 5.60 -14.97
CA LYS A 167 -1.28 5.66 -15.62
C LYS A 167 -2.37 6.07 -14.64
N LEU A 168 -2.26 5.66 -13.38
CA LEU A 168 -3.16 6.08 -12.31
C LEU A 168 -2.69 7.40 -11.68
N ALA A 169 -1.41 7.48 -11.30
CA ALA A 169 -0.84 8.56 -10.51
C ALA A 169 -1.02 9.95 -11.16
N GLN A 170 -1.00 10.04 -12.49
CA GLN A 170 -1.20 11.30 -13.21
C GLN A 170 -2.56 11.99 -12.94
N TYR A 171 -3.58 11.21 -12.55
CA TYR A 171 -4.92 11.70 -12.23
C TYR A 171 -5.12 11.94 -10.74
N LEU A 172 -4.17 11.53 -9.90
CA LEU A 172 -4.22 11.70 -8.45
C LEU A 172 -3.53 13.01 -8.05
N THR A 173 -3.60 13.36 -6.77
CA THR A 173 -3.01 14.58 -6.24
C THR A 173 -1.53 14.74 -6.63
N ASP A 174 -1.10 15.99 -6.84
CA ASP A 174 0.25 16.29 -7.33
C ASP A 174 1.36 15.65 -6.48
N ARG A 175 2.44 15.23 -7.15
CA ARG A 175 3.63 14.57 -6.60
C ARG A 175 3.38 13.27 -5.81
N ILE A 176 2.25 12.60 -6.04
CA ILE A 176 2.00 11.30 -5.42
C ILE A 176 3.11 10.30 -5.76
N GLY A 177 3.48 9.44 -4.80
CA GLY A 177 4.41 8.36 -5.05
C GLY A 177 3.89 7.40 -6.13
N ASN A 178 4.78 6.95 -7.01
CA ASN A 178 4.48 6.04 -8.11
C ASN A 178 5.68 5.10 -8.36
N ILE A 179 5.43 3.93 -8.95
CA ILE A 179 6.49 2.93 -9.16
C ILE A 179 7.63 3.45 -10.04
N GLU A 180 7.34 4.27 -11.04
CA GLU A 180 8.33 4.80 -11.98
C GLU A 180 9.37 5.68 -11.28
N GLU A 181 8.97 6.50 -10.30
CA GLU A 181 9.90 7.27 -9.46
C GLU A 181 10.62 6.41 -8.40
N ILE A 182 10.06 5.26 -8.00
CA ILE A 182 10.67 4.34 -7.01
C ILE A 182 11.73 3.43 -7.66
N ARG A 183 11.52 2.99 -8.90
CA ARG A 183 12.37 2.01 -9.61
C ARG A 183 13.88 2.30 -9.54
N PRO A 184 14.36 3.54 -9.73
CA PRO A 184 15.79 3.84 -9.67
C PRO A 184 16.46 3.48 -8.32
N TYR A 185 15.68 3.34 -7.25
CA TYR A 185 16.17 3.07 -5.90
C TYR A 185 16.09 1.59 -5.50
N ILE A 186 15.47 0.74 -6.33
CA ILE A 186 15.32 -0.70 -6.07
C ILE A 186 16.62 -1.38 -5.63
N PRO A 187 17.79 -1.13 -6.26
CA PRO A 187 19.04 -1.76 -5.85
C PRO A 187 19.42 -1.53 -4.38
N LEU A 188 18.96 -0.45 -3.74
CA LEU A 188 19.21 -0.20 -2.32
C LEU A 188 18.54 -1.24 -1.42
N TRP A 189 17.32 -1.67 -1.77
CA TRP A 189 16.54 -2.60 -0.96
C TRP A 189 16.84 -4.06 -1.29
N GLU A 190 17.17 -4.37 -2.55
CA GLU A 190 17.60 -5.73 -2.96
C GLU A 190 18.87 -6.19 -2.25
N ASN A 191 19.76 -5.25 -1.94
CA ASN A 191 21.05 -5.50 -1.30
C ASN A 191 21.00 -5.49 0.24
N LEU A 192 19.83 -5.42 0.86
CA LEU A 192 19.70 -5.52 2.31
C LEU A 192 20.25 -6.86 2.81
N SER A 193 21.04 -6.84 3.90
CA SER A 193 21.56 -8.07 4.51
C SER A 193 20.53 -8.65 5.49
N VAL A 194 19.58 -9.40 4.93
CA VAL A 194 18.53 -10.11 5.67
C VAL A 194 18.59 -11.59 5.30
N ALA A 195 18.53 -12.47 6.30
CA ALA A 195 18.58 -13.92 6.08
C ALA A 195 17.22 -14.50 5.66
N GLU A 196 16.13 -13.93 6.18
CA GLU A 196 14.77 -14.40 5.94
C GLU A 196 13.78 -13.23 5.90
N GLY A 197 12.85 -13.27 4.95
CA GLY A 197 11.73 -12.35 4.86
C GLY A 197 11.39 -11.94 3.43
N VAL A 198 10.36 -11.10 3.30
CA VAL A 198 9.86 -10.59 2.01
C VAL A 198 9.66 -9.08 2.08
N LEU A 199 10.06 -8.37 1.02
CA LEU A 199 9.71 -6.97 0.78
C LEU A 199 9.19 -6.83 -0.64
N GLU A 200 7.95 -6.40 -0.80
CA GLU A 200 7.25 -6.39 -2.09
C GLU A 200 6.55 -5.04 -2.34
N LEU A 201 6.54 -4.61 -3.59
CA LEU A 201 5.68 -3.54 -4.09
C LEU A 201 4.55 -4.15 -4.92
N VAL A 202 3.31 -3.81 -4.61
CA VAL A 202 2.13 -4.18 -5.39
C VAL A 202 1.68 -2.94 -6.15
N VAL A 203 1.79 -2.98 -7.46
CA VAL A 203 1.54 -1.82 -8.31
C VAL A 203 0.12 -1.85 -8.84
N ILE A 204 -0.64 -0.79 -8.55
CA ILE A 204 -2.06 -0.69 -8.88
C ILE A 204 -2.32 0.25 -10.06
N GLU A 205 -3.37 -0.05 -10.82
CA GLU A 205 -3.87 0.73 -11.96
C GLU A 205 -5.40 0.70 -11.96
N GLN A 206 -6.04 1.80 -12.38
CA GLN A 206 -7.49 1.88 -12.53
C GLN A 206 -8.05 0.81 -13.49
N ASP A 207 -9.31 0.44 -13.28
CA ASP A 207 -10.05 -0.41 -14.20
C ASP A 207 -10.37 0.30 -15.51
N GLY A 208 -10.72 1.57 -15.41
CA GLY A 208 -11.02 2.41 -16.55
C GLY A 208 -11.03 3.88 -16.20
N GLU A 209 -11.25 4.69 -17.23
CA GLU A 209 -11.33 6.14 -17.16
C GLU A 209 -12.71 6.55 -17.67
N SER A 210 -13.37 7.47 -16.97
CA SER A 210 -14.64 8.04 -17.43
C SER A 210 -14.84 9.44 -16.86
N THR A 211 -15.25 10.38 -17.72
CA THR A 211 -15.65 11.73 -17.29
C THR A 211 -16.97 11.72 -16.50
N ASP A 212 -17.76 10.65 -16.62
CA ASP A 212 -19.00 10.46 -15.86
C ASP A 212 -18.71 9.93 -14.44
N SER A 213 -17.51 9.40 -14.20
CA SER A 213 -17.09 9.05 -12.85
C SER A 213 -16.89 10.35 -12.04
N PRO A 214 -17.45 10.45 -10.83
CA PRO A 214 -17.23 11.59 -9.96
C PRO A 214 -15.75 11.73 -9.62
N LYS A 215 -15.27 12.97 -9.45
CA LYS A 215 -13.93 13.19 -8.92
C LYS A 215 -13.84 12.69 -7.48
N ILE A 216 -12.72 12.04 -7.15
CA ILE A 216 -12.43 11.72 -5.75
C ILE A 216 -12.17 13.03 -5.00
N PRO A 217 -12.91 13.34 -3.92
CA PRO A 217 -12.67 14.55 -3.16
C PRO A 217 -11.25 14.59 -2.57
N LYS A 218 -10.59 15.74 -2.67
CA LYS A 218 -9.29 15.95 -2.01
C LYS A 218 -9.50 16.37 -0.56
N GLY A 219 -8.77 15.75 0.35
CA GLY A 219 -8.69 16.21 1.75
C GLY A 219 -8.00 17.57 1.82
N LYS A 220 -8.54 18.51 2.62
CA LYS A 220 -7.91 19.82 2.85
C LYS A 220 -6.71 19.73 3.80
N ASP A 221 -6.64 18.67 4.60
CA ASP A 221 -5.53 18.31 5.51
C ASP A 221 -5.56 16.80 5.82
N GLY A 222 -4.56 16.31 6.57
CA GLY A 222 -4.45 14.88 6.92
C GLY A 222 -5.59 14.35 7.80
N ARG A 223 -6.13 15.18 8.70
CA ARG A 223 -7.23 14.80 9.60
C ARG A 223 -8.55 14.62 8.84
N ALA A 224 -8.80 15.47 7.85
CA ALA A 224 -9.96 15.33 6.97
C ALA A 224 -9.88 14.05 6.12
N ALA A 225 -8.68 13.65 5.69
CA ALA A 225 -8.46 12.38 4.99
C ALA A 225 -8.69 11.17 5.90
N GLU A 226 -8.21 11.21 7.16
CA GLU A 226 -8.46 10.17 8.17
C GLU A 226 -9.96 10.02 8.50
N GLY A 227 -10.68 11.13 8.70
CA GLY A 227 -12.12 11.10 8.95
C GLY A 227 -12.92 10.53 7.77
N MET A 228 -12.54 10.88 6.53
CA MET A 228 -13.15 10.31 5.32
C MET A 228 -12.88 8.82 5.20
N LEU A 229 -11.64 8.38 5.47
CA LEU A 229 -11.26 6.97 5.47
C LEU A 229 -12.09 6.18 6.49
N ALA A 230 -12.20 6.67 7.72
CA ALA A 230 -13.00 6.03 8.76
C ALA A 230 -14.48 5.91 8.35
N ALA A 231 -15.05 6.96 7.76
CA ALA A 231 -16.42 6.96 7.28
C ALA A 231 -16.65 5.98 6.11
N LEU A 232 -15.66 5.84 5.21
CA LEU A 232 -15.72 4.88 4.10
C LEU A 232 -15.55 3.44 4.57
N ILE A 233 -14.61 3.17 5.47
CA ILE A 233 -14.43 1.82 6.07
C ILE A 233 -15.71 1.35 6.77
N GLN A 234 -16.51 2.25 7.35
CA GLN A 234 -17.80 1.91 7.96
C GLN A 234 -18.92 1.62 6.94
N LYS A 235 -18.82 2.15 5.72
CA LYS A 235 -19.86 2.07 4.68
C LYS A 235 -19.59 1.02 3.60
N SER A 236 -18.32 0.69 3.37
CA SER A 236 -17.84 -0.27 2.36
C SER A 236 -18.11 -1.72 2.75
#